data_AF-A0A7Y0B7K0-F1
#
_entry.id   AF-A0A7Y0B7K0-F1
#
_cell.length_a   1.000
_cell.length_b   1.000
_cell.length_c   1.000
_cell.angle_alpha   90.00
_cell.angle_beta   90.00
_cell.angle_gamma   90.00
#
_symmetry.space_group_name_H-M   'P 1'
#
loop_
_entity.id
_entity.type
_entity.pdbx_description
1 polymer ?
#
loop_
_entity_poly.entity_id
_entity_poly.type
_entity_poly.pdbx_seq_one_letter_code
_entity_poly.pdbx_strand_id
1 'polypeptide(L)' 'MDTTSPLDAAARRYRYAEAELDKARAELTAEVVAELDGNDKRGAQADVARRTGWSREQIRQVMAQHAKTKKAQAPAPE' A
#
# COMPACT_ATOMS: atom_id res chain seq x y z
N MET A 1 14.85 28.51 -25.03
CA MET A 1 15.68 28.23 -23.83
C MET A 1 14.72 27.89 -22.71
N ASP A 2 14.57 26.60 -22.39
CA ASP A 2 13.82 26.16 -21.22
C ASP A 2 14.60 26.50 -19.95
N THR A 3 14.56 27.77 -19.53
CA THR A 3 15.03 28.17 -18.20
C THR A 3 13.96 27.79 -17.19
N THR A 4 13.81 26.49 -16.94
CA THR A 4 13.07 26.04 -15.76
C THR A 4 13.77 26.61 -14.53
N SER A 5 13.06 27.38 -13.71
CA SER A 5 13.58 27.89 -12.44
C SER A 5 14.04 26.72 -11.55
N PRO A 6 15.11 26.88 -10.74
CA PRO A 6 15.49 25.87 -9.74
C PRO A 6 14.32 25.43 -8.85
N LEU A 7 13.38 26.34 -8.56
CA LEU A 7 12.16 26.03 -7.81
C LEU A 7 11.25 25.06 -8.56
N ASP A 8 10.99 25.30 -9.85
CA ASP A 8 10.13 24.43 -10.66
C ASP A 8 10.77 23.05 -10.83
N ALA A 9 12.09 22.99 -10.99
CA ALA A 9 12.82 21.73 -11.04
C ALA A 9 12.71 20.93 -9.72
N ALA A 10 12.84 21.61 -8.58
CA ALA A 10 12.66 21.00 -7.26
C ALA A 10 11.22 20.51 -7.05
N ALA A 11 10.22 21.32 -7.42
CA ALA A 11 8.80 20.95 -7.30
C ALA A 11 8.45 19.73 -8.17
N ARG A 12 9.01 19.62 -9.38
CA ARG A 12 8.82 18.43 -10.23
C ARG A 12 9.45 17.18 -9.61
N ARG A 13 10.66 17.28 -9.06
CA ARG A 13 11.33 16.16 -8.38
C ARG A 13 10.56 15.69 -7.15
N TYR A 14 10.03 16.62 -6.37
CA TYR A 14 9.19 16.29 -5.21
C TYR A 14 7.96 15.48 -5.63
N ARG A 15 7.18 15.99 -6.59
CA ARG A 15 5.97 15.30 -7.08
C ARG A 15 6.28 13.92 -7.68
N TYR A 16 7.41 13.81 -8.39
CA TYR A 16 7.85 12.54 -8.94
C TYR A 16 8.19 11.53 -7.82
N ALA A 17 8.96 11.96 -6.82
CA ALA A 17 9.29 11.11 -5.67
C ALA A 17 8.05 10.70 -4.87
N GLU A 18 7.07 11.59 -4.74
CA GLU A 18 5.78 11.31 -4.11
C GLU A 18 4.99 10.24 -4.90
N ALA A 19 4.93 10.37 -6.23
CA ALA A 19 4.28 9.38 -7.09
C ALA A 19 4.97 8.00 -7.03
N GLU A 20 6.30 7.95 -7.04
CA GLU A 20 7.05 6.70 -6.89
C GLU A 20 6.88 6.09 -5.50
N LEU A 21 6.82 6.91 -4.45
CA LEU A 21 6.53 6.46 -3.10
C LEU A 21 5.13 5.87 -2.98
N ASP A 22 4.12 6.50 -3.57
CA ASP A 22 2.76 6.01 -3.56
C ASP A 22 2.62 4.70 -4.35
N LYS A 23 3.32 4.58 -5.48
CA LYS A 23 3.43 3.32 -6.22
C LYS A 23 4.06 2.21 -5.38
N ALA A 24 5.20 2.49 -4.75
CA ALA A 24 5.88 1.52 -3.88
C ALA A 24 5.01 1.11 -2.68
N ARG A 25 4.23 2.04 -2.11
CA ARG A 25 3.25 1.74 -1.06
C ARG A 25 2.13 0.84 -1.56
N ALA A 26 1.62 1.07 -2.77
CA ALA A 26 0.58 0.24 -3.37
C ALA A 26 1.08 -1.19 -3.63
N GLU A 27 2.29 -1.33 -4.18
CA GLU A 27 2.95 -2.63 -4.39
C GLU A 27 3.16 -3.37 -3.06
N LEU A 28 3.72 -2.69 -2.04
CA LEU A 28 3.89 -3.28 -0.71
C LEU A 28 2.55 -3.71 -0.09
N THR A 29 1.49 -2.91 -0.28
CA THR A 29 0.15 -3.24 0.21
C THR A 29 -0.38 -4.50 -0.45
N ALA A 30 -0.20 -4.65 -1.76
CA ALA A 30 -0.65 -5.83 -2.51
C ALA A 30 0.07 -7.09 -2.03
N GLU A 31 1.39 -7.04 -1.85
CA GLU A 31 2.18 -8.16 -1.33
C GLU A 31 1.80 -8.53 0.10
N VAL A 32 1.58 -7.54 0.97
CA VAL A 32 1.10 -7.76 2.35
C VAL A 32 -0.26 -8.46 2.36
N VAL A 33 -1.18 -8.04 1.49
CA VAL A 33 -2.50 -8.68 1.37
C VAL A 33 -2.35 -10.10 0.84
N ALA A 34 -1.56 -10.33 -0.21
CA ALA A 34 -1.36 -11.67 -0.78
C ALA A 34 -0.75 -12.64 0.25
N GLU A 35 0.24 -12.18 1.02
CA GLU A 35 0.90 -12.94 2.08
C GLU A 35 -0.06 -13.29 3.23
N LEU A 36 -1.07 -12.46 3.51
CA LEU A 36 -1.99 -12.63 4.64
C LEU A 36 -3.33 -13.28 4.26
N ASP A 37 -3.89 -13.04 3.07
CA ASP A 37 -5.16 -13.64 2.62
C ASP A 37 -5.02 -15.16 2.38
N GLY A 38 -3.80 -15.61 2.04
CA GLY A 38 -3.48 -17.04 1.84
C GLY A 38 -2.91 -17.76 3.06
N ASN A 39 -2.75 -17.10 4.21
CA ASN A 39 -1.95 -17.61 5.32
C ASN A 39 -2.66 -17.48 6.68
N ASP A 40 -3.38 -18.54 7.08
CA ASP A 40 -4.04 -18.66 8.38
C ASP A 40 -3.09 -18.96 9.55
N LYS A 41 -1.77 -18.88 9.33
CA LYS A 41 -0.79 -19.13 10.40
C LYS A 41 -0.91 -18.07 11.49
N ARG A 42 -1.14 -18.55 12.72
CA ARG A 42 -1.09 -17.75 13.94
C ARG A 42 0.27 -17.04 14.02
N GLY A 43 0.29 -15.72 13.89
CA GLY A 43 1.52 -14.92 13.95
C GLY A 43 1.97 -14.28 12.64
N ALA A 44 1.37 -14.63 11.50
CA ALA A 44 1.76 -14.08 10.19
C ALA A 44 1.77 -12.54 10.15
N GLN A 45 0.78 -11.89 10.79
CA GLN A 45 0.75 -10.42 10.91
C GLN A 45 1.94 -9.83 11.67
N ALA A 46 2.46 -10.54 12.68
CA ALA A 46 3.61 -10.08 13.45
C ALA A 46 4.91 -10.24 12.64
N ASP A 47 5.01 -11.30 11.82
CA ASP A 47 6.13 -11.49 10.90
C ASP A 47 6.12 -10.46 9.78
N VAL A 48 4.95 -10.18 9.19
CA VAL A 48 4.79 -9.13 8.19
C VAL A 48 5.15 -7.76 8.78
N ALA A 49 4.66 -7.43 9.97
CA ALA A 49 5.00 -6.18 10.68
C ALA A 49 6.51 -5.99 10.85
N ARG A 50 7.22 -7.05 11.24
CA ARG A 50 8.68 -7.02 11.38
C ARG A 50 9.41 -6.81 10.05
N ARG A 51 8.93 -7.42 8.97
CA ARG A 51 9.56 -7.32 7.64
C ARG A 51 9.34 -5.97 6.98
N THR A 52 8.12 -5.44 7.07
CA THR A 52 7.73 -4.20 6.39
C THR A 52 8.00 -2.95 7.22
N GLY A 53 8.30 -3.11 8.52
CA GLY A 53 8.41 -2.00 9.47
C GLY A 53 7.07 -1.37 9.83
N TRP A 54 5.95 -1.93 9.36
CA TRP A 54 4.63 -1.44 9.70
C TRP A 54 4.21 -1.91 11.08
N SER A 55 3.41 -1.09 11.75
CA SER A 55 2.70 -1.51 12.94
C SER A 55 1.63 -2.55 12.60
N ARG A 56 1.29 -3.39 13.59
CA ARG A 56 0.17 -4.33 13.47
C ARG A 56 -1.16 -3.63 13.18
N GLU A 57 -1.30 -2.37 13.61
CA GLU A 57 -2.48 -1.56 13.32
C GLU A 57 -2.56 -1.16 11.85
N GLN A 58 -1.45 -0.72 11.24
CA GLN A 58 -1.42 -0.43 9.80
C GLN A 58 -1.78 -1.65 8.96
N ILE A 59 -1.23 -2.82 9.31
CA ILE A 59 -1.58 -4.09 8.64
C ILE A 59 -3.06 -4.43 8.81
N ARG A 60 -3.62 -4.24 10.01
CA ARG A 60 -5.04 -4.47 10.27
C ARG A 60 -5.93 -3.56 9.43
N GLN A 61 -5.58 -2.28 9.30
CA GLN A 61 -6.32 -1.33 8.47
C GLN A 61 -6.29 -1.71 6.99
N VAL A 62 -5.12 -2.12 6.48
CA VAL A 62 -4.96 -2.62 5.12
C VAL A 62 -5.85 -3.84 4.86
N MET A 63 -5.82 -4.84 5.74
CA MET A 63 -6.65 -6.03 5.59
C MET A 63 -8.15 -5.73 5.73
N ALA A 64 -8.52 -4.83 6.64
CA ALA A 64 -9.92 -4.39 6.78
C ALA A 64 -10.42 -3.67 5.53
N GLN A 65 -9.59 -2.83 4.91
CA GLN A 65 -9.92 -2.15 3.66
C GLN A 65 -10.02 -3.14 2.50
N HIS A 66 -9.08 -4.09 2.40
CA HIS A 66 -9.14 -5.16 1.41
C HIS A 66 -10.42 -5.99 1.55
N ALA A 67 -10.80 -6.38 2.77
CA ALA A 67 -12.03 -7.12 3.03
C ALA A 67 -13.29 -6.32 2.66
N LYS A 68 -13.31 -5.00 2.88
CA LYS A 68 -14.41 -4.13 2.42
C LYS A 68 -14.50 -4.09 0.89
N THR A 69 -13.37 -3.94 0.20
CA THR A 69 -13.32 -3.95 -1.27
C THR A 69 -13.78 -5.29 -1.83
N LYS A 70 -13.35 -6.41 -1.24
CA LYS A 70 -13.78 -7.77 -1.62
C LYS A 70 -15.29 -7.96 -1.47
N LYS A 71 -15.89 -7.43 -0.38
CA LYS A 71 -17.36 -7.44 -0.18
C LYS A 71 -18.12 -6.57 -1.18
N ALA A 72 -17.57 -5.41 -1.55
CA ALA A 72 -18.19 -4.52 -2.54
C ALA A 72 -18.14 -5.09 -3.98
N GLN A 73 -17.21 -6.00 -4.27
CA GLN A 73 -17.06 -6.65 -5.58
C GLN A 73 -17.87 -7.94 -5.74
N ALA A 74 -18.45 -8.51 -4.67
CA ALA A 74 -19.33 -9.66 -4.80
C ALA A 74 -20.71 -9.20 -5.34
N PRO A 75 -21.14 -9.60 -6.55
CA PRO A 75 -22.48 -9.29 -7.03
C PRO A 75 -23.52 -9.95 -6.11
N ALA A 76 -24.58 -9.19 -5.81
CA ALA A 76 -25.71 -9.68 -5.04
C ALA A 76 -26.26 -10.98 -5.66
N PRO A 77 -26.60 -12.00 -4.87
CA PRO A 77 -27.35 -13.14 -5.40
C PRO A 77 -28.71 -12.62 -5.86
N GLU A 78 -29.02 -12.79 -7.16
CA GLU A 78 -30.39 -12.68 -7.70
C GLU A 78 -31.32 -13.71 -7.06
#